data_AF-A0A0S8GVU6-F1
#
_entry.id   AF-A0A0S8GVU6-F1
#
_cell.length_a   1.000
_cell.length_b   1.000
_cell.length_c   1.000
_cell.angle_alpha   90.00
_cell.angle_beta   90.00
_cell.angle_gamma   90.00
#
_symmetry.space_group_name_H-M   'P 1'
#
loop_
_entity.id
_entity.type
_entity.pdbx_description
1 polymer ?
#
loop_
_entity_poly.entity_id
_entity_poly.type
_entity_poly.pdbx_seq_one_letter_code
_entity_poly.pdbx_strand_id
1 'polypeptide(L)'
;GRSLRLVGITCLVALPATYIGLYLLQRVDLTAPLIPKVPSDQWLNWLLYQIMYVAGAEELFFRGYLQSSLLRLAPTTNAKYSRIWPLTTVIISAAAFALAHVILTNNALSILIFFPGVVLGWLFLRTRSLLAPILFHALANIGYALMTAGLS
;
A
#
# COMPACT_ATOMS: atom_id res chain seq x y z
N GLY A 1 -17.19 -6.93 -10.01
CA GLY A 1 -17.49 -7.18 -8.58
C GLY A 1 -17.17 -5.97 -7.72
N ARG A 2 -17.73 -5.87 -6.50
CA ARG A 2 -17.55 -4.72 -5.57
C ARG A 2 -16.08 -4.38 -5.31
N SER A 3 -15.22 -5.38 -5.18
CA SER A 3 -13.77 -5.20 -4.99
C SER A 3 -13.11 -4.46 -6.16
N LEU A 4 -13.35 -4.90 -7.40
CA LEU A 4 -12.79 -4.26 -8.60
C LEU A 4 -13.23 -2.80 -8.74
N ARG A 5 -14.51 -2.52 -8.46
CA ARG A 5 -15.04 -1.14 -8.50
C ARG A 5 -14.33 -0.25 -7.48
N LEU A 6 -14.15 -0.72 -6.25
CA LEU A 6 -13.46 0.04 -5.22
C LEU A 6 -11.98 0.24 -5.56
N VAL A 7 -11.29 -0.79 -6.04
CA VAL A 7 -9.90 -0.67 -6.51
C VAL A 7 -9.78 0.37 -7.62
N GLY A 8 -10.65 0.33 -8.63
CA GLY A 8 -10.64 1.31 -9.72
C GLY A 8 -10.83 2.75 -9.24
N ILE A 9 -11.81 3.00 -8.35
CA ILE A 9 -12.03 4.33 -7.74
C ILE A 9 -10.81 4.76 -6.93
N THR A 10 -10.24 3.86 -6.14
CA THR A 10 -9.05 4.16 -5.35
C THR A 10 -7.86 4.52 -6.23
N CYS A 11 -7.63 3.79 -7.33
CA CYS A 11 -6.56 4.12 -8.30
C CYS A 11 -6.76 5.52 -8.90
N LEU A 12 -7.98 5.89 -9.28
CA LEU A 12 -8.29 7.21 -9.86
C LEU A 12 -8.00 8.38 -8.90
N VAL A 13 -7.98 8.13 -7.60
CA VAL A 13 -7.67 9.17 -6.59
C VAL A 13 -6.21 9.08 -6.17
N ALA A 14 -5.73 7.88 -5.84
CA ALA A 14 -4.41 7.68 -5.26
C ALA A 14 -3.28 7.92 -6.27
N LEU A 15 -3.40 7.44 -7.51
CA LEU A 15 -2.33 7.58 -8.50
C LEU A 15 -2.05 9.05 -8.87
N PRO A 16 -3.06 9.90 -9.16
CA PRO A 16 -2.80 11.33 -9.36
C PRO A 16 -2.21 12.01 -8.12
N ALA A 17 -2.70 11.67 -6.92
CA ALA A 17 -2.16 12.23 -5.67
C ALA A 17 -0.68 11.84 -5.47
N THR A 18 -0.31 10.59 -5.76
CA THR A 18 1.07 10.11 -5.72
C THR A 18 1.94 10.85 -6.74
N TYR A 19 1.46 11.04 -7.98
CA TYR A 19 2.19 11.80 -8.99
C TYR A 19 2.45 13.24 -8.55
N ILE A 20 1.44 13.94 -8.03
CA ILE A 20 1.59 15.29 -7.49
C ILE A 20 2.58 15.31 -6.34
N GLY A 21 2.52 14.33 -5.42
CA GLY A 21 3.48 14.21 -4.32
C GLY A 21 4.92 14.04 -4.81
N LEU A 22 5.16 13.15 -5.78
CA LEU A 22 6.48 12.97 -6.39
C LEU A 22 6.99 14.25 -7.08
N TYR A 23 6.13 14.91 -7.85
CA TYR A 23 6.45 16.17 -8.50
C TYR A 23 6.83 17.26 -7.48
N LEU A 24 6.10 17.37 -6.36
CA LEU A 24 6.43 18.32 -5.30
C LEU A 24 7.73 17.97 -4.57
N LEU A 25 8.01 16.68 -4.33
CA LEU A 25 9.28 16.24 -3.74
C LEU A 25 10.48 16.61 -4.61
N GLN A 26 10.37 16.44 -5.93
CA GLN A 26 11.41 16.87 -6.86
C GLN A 26 11.64 18.39 -6.84
N ARG A 27 10.58 19.18 -6.65
CA ARG A 27 10.70 20.66 -6.54
C ARG A 27 11.46 21.12 -5.30
N VAL A 28 11.62 20.26 -4.30
CA VAL A 28 12.37 20.53 -3.07
C VAL A 28 13.65 19.69 -2.98
N ASP A 29 14.15 19.19 -4.11
CA ASP A 29 15.38 18.39 -4.25
C ASP A 29 15.43 17.12 -3.39
N LEU A 30 14.26 16.57 -3.04
CA LEU A 30 14.14 15.28 -2.36
C LEU A 30 14.00 14.14 -3.37
N THR A 31 14.75 13.07 -3.14
CA THR A 31 14.66 11.86 -3.95
C THR A 31 13.38 11.10 -3.67
N ALA A 32 12.88 10.39 -4.68
CA ALA A 32 11.70 9.55 -4.54
C ALA A 32 11.94 8.50 -3.42
N PRO A 33 10.97 8.24 -2.52
CA PRO A 33 11.16 7.33 -1.39
C PRO A 33 11.65 5.93 -1.79
N LEU A 34 11.13 5.44 -2.92
CA LEU A 34 11.53 4.20 -3.55
C LEU A 34 11.99 4.49 -4.98
N ILE A 35 13.01 3.78 -5.45
CA ILE A 35 13.47 3.82 -6.84
C ILE A 35 13.29 2.42 -7.42
N PRO A 36 12.23 2.18 -8.20
CA PRO A 36 11.95 0.86 -8.75
C PRO A 36 12.98 0.51 -9.81
N LYS A 37 13.57 -0.68 -9.71
CA LYS A 37 14.42 -1.25 -10.77
C LYS A 37 13.51 -1.97 -11.77
N VAL A 38 13.20 -1.32 -12.89
CA VAL A 38 12.40 -1.89 -13.96
C VAL A 38 13.33 -2.50 -15.02
N PRO A 39 13.21 -3.80 -15.35
CA PRO A 39 14.00 -4.43 -16.39
C PRO A 39 13.53 -4.00 -17.79
N SER A 40 14.47 -3.87 -18.73
CA SER A 40 14.20 -3.40 -20.11
C SER A 40 13.59 -4.46 -21.03
N ASP A 41 13.82 -5.75 -20.77
CA ASP A 41 13.51 -6.88 -21.65
C ASP A 41 12.52 -7.89 -21.04
N GLN A 42 12.27 -7.83 -19.73
CA GLN A 42 11.49 -8.83 -18.98
C GLN A 42 10.29 -8.23 -18.24
N TRP A 43 9.56 -7.33 -18.91
CA TRP A 43 8.44 -6.59 -18.31
C TRP A 43 7.33 -7.51 -17.78
N LEU A 44 6.97 -8.58 -18.50
CA LEU A 44 5.91 -9.50 -18.06
C LEU A 44 6.30 -10.27 -16.79
N ASN A 45 7.54 -10.77 -16.73
CA ASN A 45 8.08 -11.44 -15.53
C ASN A 45 8.11 -10.48 -14.33
N TRP A 46 8.49 -9.22 -14.58
CA TRP A 46 8.48 -8.18 -13.56
C TRP A 46 7.07 -7.87 -13.05
N LEU A 47 6.06 -7.78 -13.93
CA LEU A 47 4.67 -7.59 -13.53
C LEU A 47 4.15 -8.76 -12.66
N LEU A 48 4.42 -10.00 -13.09
CA LEU A 48 4.03 -11.19 -12.30
C LEU A 48 4.75 -11.20 -10.95
N TYR A 49 6.02 -10.81 -10.92
CA TYR A 49 6.78 -10.67 -9.69
C TYR A 49 6.17 -9.63 -8.75
N GLN A 50 5.83 -8.44 -9.26
CA GLN A 50 5.18 -7.39 -8.47
C GLN A 50 3.82 -7.84 -7.91
N ILE A 51 3.02 -8.58 -8.68
CA ILE A 51 1.70 -9.04 -8.23
C ILE A 51 1.81 -10.18 -7.21
N MET A 52 2.60 -11.21 -7.51
CA MET A 52 2.60 -12.46 -6.73
C MET A 52 3.56 -12.42 -5.56
N TYR A 53 4.80 -11.96 -5.80
CA TYR A 53 5.89 -12.07 -4.83
C TYR A 53 6.05 -10.82 -3.99
N VAL A 54 5.78 -9.63 -4.54
CA VAL A 54 5.81 -8.37 -3.78
C VAL A 54 4.44 -8.12 -3.14
N ALA A 55 3.46 -7.68 -3.92
CA ALA A 55 2.13 -7.34 -3.41
C ALA A 55 1.46 -8.54 -2.73
N GLY A 56 1.49 -9.71 -3.36
CA GLY A 56 0.90 -10.93 -2.80
C GLY A 56 1.46 -11.29 -1.42
N ALA A 57 2.78 -11.38 -1.28
CA ALA A 57 3.41 -11.75 -0.02
C ALA A 57 3.23 -10.68 1.07
N GLU A 58 3.42 -9.40 0.71
CA GLU A 58 3.26 -8.30 1.66
C GLU A 58 1.82 -8.18 2.14
N GLU A 59 0.84 -8.20 1.23
CA GLU A 59 -0.58 -8.15 1.63
C GLU A 59 -1.01 -9.37 2.43
N LEU A 60 -0.50 -10.55 2.10
CA LEU A 60 -0.77 -11.75 2.90
C LEU A 60 -0.29 -11.58 4.34
N PHE A 61 0.91 -11.03 4.54
CA PHE A 61 1.45 -10.77 5.87
C PHE A 61 0.71 -9.63 6.58
N PHE A 62 0.69 -8.43 6.02
CA PHE A 62 0.18 -7.24 6.72
C PHE A 62 -1.34 -7.24 6.88
N ARG A 63 -2.09 -7.74 5.89
CA ARG A 63 -3.57 -7.69 5.89
C ARG A 63 -4.13 -9.06 6.27
N GLY A 64 -3.62 -10.13 5.66
CA GLY A 64 -4.05 -11.50 5.91
C GLY A 64 -3.69 -12.00 7.31
N TYR A 65 -2.47 -11.72 7.79
CA TYR A 65 -2.03 -12.15 9.10
C TYR A 65 -2.17 -11.05 10.16
N LEU A 66 -1.44 -9.92 10.05
CA LEU A 66 -1.35 -8.91 11.10
C LEU A 66 -2.70 -8.21 11.36
N GLN A 67 -3.25 -7.51 10.35
CA GLN A 67 -4.51 -6.76 10.52
C GLN A 67 -5.67 -7.68 10.90
N SER A 68 -5.76 -8.86 10.28
CA SER A 68 -6.79 -9.85 10.60
C SER A 68 -6.67 -10.41 12.02
N SER A 69 -5.44 -10.63 12.51
CA SER A 69 -5.21 -11.05 13.90
C SER A 69 -5.64 -9.96 14.87
N LEU A 70 -5.27 -8.70 14.62
CA LEU A 70 -5.71 -7.57 15.43
C LEU A 70 -7.24 -7.44 15.45
N LEU A 71 -7.91 -7.62 14.29
CA LEU A 71 -9.37 -7.59 14.22
C LEU A 71 -10.03 -8.66 15.09
N ARG A 72 -9.41 -9.84 15.25
CA ARG A 72 -9.90 -10.91 16.13
C ARG A 72 -9.70 -10.59 17.62
N LEU A 73 -8.74 -9.75 17.96
CA LEU A 73 -8.45 -9.31 19.33
C LEU A 73 -9.32 -8.11 19.76
N ALA A 74 -10.47 -7.90 19.11
CA ALA A 74 -11.34 -6.76 19.38
C ALA A 74 -11.77 -6.70 20.85
N PRO A 75 -11.62 -5.54 21.53
CA PRO A 75 -12.10 -5.37 22.90
C PRO A 75 -13.62 -5.55 22.95
N THR A 76 -14.10 -6.51 23.76
CA THR A 76 -15.53 -6.84 23.89
C THR A 76 -16.22 -6.05 25.01
N THR A 77 -15.44 -5.41 25.89
CA THR A 77 -15.94 -4.83 27.14
C THR A 77 -16.50 -3.41 27.02
N ASN A 78 -16.27 -2.72 25.90
CA ASN A 78 -16.75 -1.35 25.69
C ASN A 78 -17.17 -1.10 24.23
N ALA A 79 -18.45 -0.79 24.03
CA ALA A 79 -19.06 -0.59 22.73
C ALA A 79 -18.40 0.53 21.88
N LYS A 80 -17.89 1.60 22.52
CA LYS A 80 -17.19 2.67 21.81
C LYS A 80 -15.87 2.18 21.24
N TYR A 81 -15.10 1.42 22.03
CA TYR A 81 -13.84 0.83 21.58
C TYR A 81 -14.06 -0.20 20.47
N SER A 82 -15.10 -1.03 20.60
CA SER A 82 -15.46 -2.01 19.58
C SER A 82 -15.75 -1.36 18.21
N ARG A 83 -16.37 -0.16 18.18
CA ARG A 83 -16.68 0.55 16.93
C ARG A 83 -15.45 1.14 16.23
N ILE A 84 -14.49 1.68 16.98
CA ILE A 84 -13.28 2.30 16.41
C ILE A 84 -12.18 1.28 16.10
N TRP A 85 -12.21 0.12 16.77
CA TRP A 85 -11.18 -0.90 16.68
C TRP A 85 -10.78 -1.28 15.25
N PRO A 86 -11.72 -1.49 14.29
CA PRO A 86 -11.33 -1.83 12.94
C PRO A 86 -10.48 -0.75 12.26
N LEU A 87 -10.74 0.53 12.53
CA LEU A 87 -9.92 1.63 12.01
C LEU A 87 -8.55 1.66 12.69
N THR A 88 -8.50 1.39 14.00
CA THR A 88 -7.23 1.24 14.72
C THR A 88 -6.37 0.13 14.13
N THR A 89 -6.95 -1.01 13.73
CA THR A 89 -6.18 -2.09 13.08
C THR A 89 -5.60 -1.68 11.73
N VAL A 90 -6.28 -0.79 10.99
CA VAL A 90 -5.78 -0.23 9.72
C VAL A 90 -4.55 0.62 10.00
N ILE A 91 -4.61 1.51 11.00
CA ILE A 91 -3.50 2.38 11.36
C ILE A 91 -2.30 1.57 11.87
N ILE A 92 -2.51 0.58 12.73
CA ILE A 92 -1.42 -0.26 13.26
C ILE A 92 -0.75 -1.05 12.11
N SER A 93 -1.55 -1.68 11.24
CA SER A 93 -1.00 -2.43 10.09
C SER A 93 -0.25 -1.51 9.12
N ALA A 94 -0.79 -0.31 8.82
CA ALA A 94 -0.13 0.67 7.97
C ALA A 94 1.17 1.23 8.58
N ALA A 95 1.20 1.46 9.89
CA ALA A 95 2.40 1.89 10.59
C ALA A 95 3.50 0.82 10.56
N ALA A 96 3.14 -0.44 10.83
CA ALA A 96 4.07 -1.56 10.71
C ALA A 96 4.60 -1.73 9.28
N PHE A 97 3.73 -1.56 8.28
CA PHE A 97 4.10 -1.60 6.87
C PHE A 97 5.13 -0.52 6.50
N ALA A 98 4.87 0.73 6.89
CA ALA A 98 5.78 1.83 6.63
C ALA A 98 7.11 1.69 7.38
N LEU A 99 7.07 1.25 8.65
CA LEU A 99 8.26 1.02 9.44
C LEU A 99 9.16 -0.07 8.83
N ALA A 100 8.57 -1.17 8.37
CA ALA A 100 9.31 -2.22 7.67
C ALA A 100 10.04 -1.65 6.44
N HIS A 101 9.39 -0.78 5.67
CA HIS A 101 10.03 -0.13 4.52
C HIS A 101 11.16 0.81 4.91
N VAL A 102 10.99 1.65 5.95
CA VAL A 102 12.07 2.51 6.45
C VAL A 102 13.30 1.69 6.83
N ILE A 103 13.11 0.57 7.54
CA ILE A 103 14.19 -0.32 7.97
C ILE A 103 14.86 -1.00 6.76
N LEU A 104 14.08 -1.59 5.86
CA LEU A 104 14.60 -2.38 4.74
C LEU A 104 15.26 -1.51 3.65
N THR A 105 14.79 -0.28 3.46
CA THR A 105 15.34 0.65 2.46
C THR A 105 16.43 1.55 3.01
N ASN A 106 16.59 1.62 4.34
CA ASN A 106 17.43 2.58 5.04
C ASN A 106 17.15 4.04 4.60
N ASN A 107 15.89 4.35 4.28
CA ASN A 107 15.45 5.67 3.84
C ASN A 107 14.30 6.16 4.73
N ALA A 108 14.51 7.27 5.43
CA ALA A 108 13.50 7.86 6.30
C ALA A 108 12.25 8.33 5.51
N LEU A 109 12.39 8.74 4.24
CA LEU A 109 11.26 9.16 3.40
C LEU A 109 10.30 8.00 3.09
N SER A 110 10.74 6.75 3.24
CA SER A 110 9.87 5.57 3.13
C SER A 110 8.75 5.55 4.17
N ILE A 111 8.80 6.40 5.21
CA ILE A 111 7.68 6.59 6.13
C ILE A 111 6.40 7.06 5.42
N LEU A 112 6.53 7.75 4.28
CA LEU A 112 5.39 8.19 3.45
C LEU A 112 4.58 7.01 2.90
N ILE A 113 5.14 5.79 2.88
CA ILE A 113 4.44 4.54 2.52
C ILE A 113 3.32 4.22 3.53
N PHE A 114 3.29 4.89 4.68
CA PHE A 114 2.15 4.86 5.60
C PHE A 114 0.83 5.19 4.90
N PHE A 115 0.78 6.21 4.04
CA PHE A 115 -0.45 6.65 3.38
C PHE A 115 -1.05 5.58 2.46
N PRO A 116 -0.32 4.99 1.49
CA PRO A 116 -0.85 3.84 0.74
C PRO A 116 -1.11 2.64 1.66
N GLY A 117 -0.32 2.46 2.73
CA GLY A 117 -0.57 1.45 3.77
C GLY A 117 -1.98 1.54 4.39
N VAL A 118 -2.44 2.76 4.70
CA VAL A 118 -3.79 3.03 5.22
C VAL A 118 -4.85 2.69 4.18
N VAL A 119 -4.64 3.08 2.92
CA VAL A 119 -5.57 2.79 1.82
C VAL A 119 -5.74 1.28 1.62
N LEU A 120 -4.64 0.53 1.64
CA LEU A 120 -4.64 -0.93 1.55
C LEU A 120 -5.41 -1.59 2.71
N GLY A 121 -5.14 -1.15 3.95
CA GLY A 121 -5.85 -1.67 5.12
C GLY A 121 -7.35 -1.33 5.10
N TRP A 122 -7.72 -0.15 4.59
CA TRP A 122 -9.11 0.24 4.38
C TRP A 122 -9.79 -0.60 3.29
N LEU A 123 -9.13 -0.83 2.15
CA LEU A 123 -9.63 -1.70 1.08
C LEU A 123 -9.90 -3.11 1.60
N PHE A 124 -8.96 -3.67 2.37
CA PHE A 124 -9.12 -4.97 3.02
C PHE A 124 -10.36 -4.98 3.93
N LEU A 125 -10.51 -3.97 4.79
CA LEU A 125 -11.65 -3.87 5.72
C LEU A 125 -13.01 -3.75 4.98
N ARG A 126 -13.06 -3.01 3.88
CA ARG A 126 -14.29 -2.72 3.13
C ARG A 126 -14.73 -3.83 2.19
N THR A 127 -13.78 -4.62 1.70
CA THR A 127 -14.02 -5.71 0.76
C THR A 127 -13.99 -7.09 1.40
N ARG A 128 -13.39 -7.21 2.59
CA ARG A 128 -13.16 -8.49 3.30
C ARG A 128 -12.45 -9.52 2.42
N SER A 129 -11.56 -9.03 1.55
CA SER A 129 -10.84 -9.84 0.57
C SER A 129 -9.41 -9.34 0.43
N LEU A 130 -8.46 -10.26 0.28
CA LEU A 130 -7.07 -9.93 -0.05
C LEU A 130 -6.90 -9.51 -1.52
N LEU A 131 -7.83 -9.86 -2.40
CA LEU A 131 -7.72 -9.53 -3.82
C LEU A 131 -7.72 -8.01 -4.04
N ALA A 132 -8.53 -7.25 -3.30
CA ALA A 132 -8.60 -5.80 -3.44
C ALA A 132 -7.28 -5.08 -3.09
N PRO A 133 -6.68 -5.29 -1.90
CA PRO A 133 -5.40 -4.68 -1.59
C PRO A 133 -4.26 -5.22 -2.48
N ILE A 134 -4.23 -6.51 -2.84
CA ILE A 134 -3.18 -7.05 -3.73
C ILE A 134 -3.22 -6.36 -5.10
N LEU A 135 -4.41 -6.25 -5.72
CA LEU A 135 -4.54 -5.58 -7.01
C LEU A 135 -4.19 -4.09 -6.92
N PHE A 136 -4.68 -3.39 -5.89
CA PHE A 136 -4.34 -1.98 -5.71
C PHE A 136 -2.84 -1.77 -5.48
N HIS A 137 -2.21 -2.58 -4.64
CA HIS A 137 -0.77 -2.51 -4.36
C HIS A 137 0.03 -2.72 -5.65
N ALA A 138 -0.23 -3.78 -6.39
CA ALA A 138 0.48 -4.04 -7.63
C ALA A 138 0.32 -2.89 -8.64
N LEU A 139 -0.90 -2.39 -8.83
CA LEU A 139 -1.17 -1.24 -9.70
C LEU A 139 -0.48 0.04 -9.20
N ALA A 140 -0.41 0.25 -7.89
CA ALA A 140 0.30 1.37 -7.30
C ALA A 140 1.82 1.27 -7.53
N ASN A 141 2.43 0.10 -7.37
CA ASN A 141 3.85 -0.10 -7.63
C ASN A 141 4.19 0.11 -9.11
N ILE A 142 3.36 -0.44 -10.02
CA ILE A 142 3.53 -0.26 -11.46
C ILE A 142 3.39 1.21 -11.84
N GLY A 143 2.32 1.86 -11.39
CA GLY A 143 2.07 3.29 -11.64
C GLY A 143 3.19 4.17 -11.11
N TYR A 144 3.63 3.90 -9.88
CA TYR A 144 4.75 4.60 -9.25
C TYR A 144 6.05 4.44 -10.05
N ALA A 145 6.36 3.23 -10.52
CA ALA A 145 7.54 2.99 -11.37
C ALA A 145 7.51 3.79 -12.67
N LEU A 146 6.36 3.84 -13.34
CA LEU A 146 6.16 4.66 -14.54
C LEU A 146 6.32 6.16 -14.26
N MET A 147 5.75 6.64 -13.15
CA MET A 147 5.87 8.05 -12.75
C MET A 147 7.32 8.43 -12.44
N THR A 148 8.04 7.60 -11.69
CA THR A 148 9.45 7.89 -11.36
C THR A 148 10.34 7.86 -12.60
N ALA A 149 10.07 6.99 -13.58
CA ALA A 149 10.82 6.93 -14.83
C ALA A 149 10.51 8.10 -15.77
N GLY A 150 9.30 8.67 -15.72
CA GLY A 150 8.93 9.83 -16.52
C GLY A 150 9.34 11.18 -15.93
N LEU A 151 9.65 11.20 -14.63
CA LEU A 151 10.10 12.39 -13.90
C LEU A 151 11.64 12.47 -13.75
N SER A 152 12.36 11.41 -14.11
CA SER A 152 13.83 11.34 -14.17
C SER A 152 14.37 11.75 -15.54
#